data_AF-A0A7S1ZSA0-F1
#
_entry.id   AF-A0A7S1ZSA0-F1
#
_cell.length_a   1.000
_cell.length_b   1.000
_cell.length_c   1.000
_cell.angle_alpha   90.00
_cell.angle_beta   90.00
_cell.angle_gamma   90.00
#
_symmetry.space_group_name_H-M   'P 1'
#
loop_
_entity.id
_entity.type
_entity.pdbx_description
1 polymer ?
#
loop_
_entity_poly.entity_id
_entity_poly.type
_entity_poly.pdbx_seq_one_letter_code
_entity_poly.pdbx_strand_id
1 'polypeptide(L)'
;MEPLNCPEAVAGDSECLPLIEPRVALGPQARDFLGLDPDACEDELMLRSETARALISGCVGSLRRGGPLGPHPLSNVLLTVMDVDAEGGPAQLQSMPGSLRAAAAHVLGEALRDKNHGSKCAVLEPAMAVEVSVPGEHVGTVLSDLTGRRGTVE
;
A
#
# COMPACT_ATOMS: atom_id res chain seq x y z
N MET A 1 -1.49 14.98 20.11
CA MET A 1 -1.47 13.60 19.56
C MET A 1 -2.88 13.34 19.07
N GLU A 2 -3.19 13.91 17.90
CA GLU A 2 -4.49 13.74 17.26
C GLU A 2 -4.58 12.31 16.72
N PRO A 3 -5.73 11.64 16.87
CA PRO A 3 -5.92 10.31 16.30
C PRO A 3 -5.86 10.43 14.78
N LEU A 4 -5.01 9.60 14.15
CA LEU A 4 -5.05 9.38 12.72
C LEU A 4 -6.49 9.02 12.34
N ASN A 5 -7.10 9.90 11.55
CA ASN A 5 -8.39 9.69 10.92
C ASN A 5 -8.25 8.51 9.96
N CYS A 6 -8.48 7.29 10.45
CA CYS A 6 -8.79 6.15 9.61
C CYS A 6 -10.04 6.53 8.81
N PRO A 7 -10.04 6.45 7.47
CA PRO A 7 -11.30 6.57 6.76
C PRO A 7 -12.24 5.50 7.33
N GLU A 8 -13.38 5.95 7.85
CA GLU A 8 -14.46 5.08 8.31
C GLU A 8 -14.69 4.03 7.21
N ALA A 9 -14.50 2.76 7.56
CA ALA A 9 -14.97 1.67 6.76
C ALA A 9 -16.48 1.86 6.65
N VAL A 10 -16.91 2.32 5.48
CA VAL A 10 -18.32 2.44 5.14
C VAL A 10 -18.85 1.01 5.16
N ALA A 11 -19.46 0.62 6.28
CA ALA A 11 -20.17 -0.64 6.44
C ALA A 11 -21.47 -0.56 5.62
N GLY A 12 -21.33 -0.62 4.30
CA GLY A 12 -22.36 -1.09 3.40
C GLY A 12 -21.97 -2.50 2.98
N ASP A 13 -22.94 -3.41 2.90
CA ASP A 13 -22.79 -4.85 2.58
C ASP A 13 -22.24 -5.15 1.17
N SER A 14 -21.58 -4.17 0.53
CA SER A 14 -20.87 -4.33 -0.72
C SER A 14 -19.40 -4.60 -0.42
N GLU A 15 -18.96 -5.84 -0.64
CA GLU A 15 -17.58 -6.35 -0.50
C GLU A 15 -16.54 -5.67 -1.43
N CYS A 16 -16.90 -4.56 -2.06
CA CYS A 16 -16.07 -3.80 -2.98
C CYS A 16 -15.24 -2.76 -2.23
N LEU A 17 -13.95 -3.04 -2.06
CA LEU A 17 -13.00 -2.11 -1.44
C LEU A 17 -12.35 -1.22 -2.51
N PRO A 18 -12.29 0.11 -2.33
CA PRO A 18 -11.47 0.96 -3.18
C PRO A 18 -10.00 0.57 -3.02
N LEU A 19 -9.28 0.46 -4.14
CA LEU A 19 -7.85 0.23 -4.15
C LEU A 19 -7.11 1.56 -3.94
N ILE A 20 -6.57 1.72 -2.74
CA ILE A 20 -5.72 2.83 -2.34
C ILE A 20 -4.26 2.41 -2.53
N GLU A 21 -3.45 3.30 -3.10
CA GLU A 21 -2.02 3.07 -3.24
C GLU A 21 -1.35 2.88 -1.87
N PRO A 22 -0.34 2.00 -1.77
CA PRO A 22 0.35 1.78 -0.51
C PRO A 22 1.03 3.05 -0.01
N ARG A 23 0.84 3.35 1.27
CA ARG A 23 1.42 4.53 1.92
C ARG A 23 2.57 4.10 2.82
N VAL A 24 3.63 4.90 2.81
CA VAL A 24 4.81 4.72 3.66
C VAL A 24 4.91 5.93 4.57
N ALA A 25 4.99 5.69 5.87
CA ALA A 25 5.23 6.68 6.91
C ALA A 25 6.61 6.44 7.54
N LEU A 26 7.26 7.53 7.94
CA LEU A 26 8.53 7.46 8.68
C LEU A 26 8.26 7.72 10.16
N GLY A 27 8.66 6.77 11.00
CA GLY A 27 8.59 6.90 12.45
C GLY A 27 9.59 7.91 13.00
N PRO A 28 9.44 8.31 14.28
CA PRO A 28 10.24 9.37 14.89
C PRO A 28 11.74 9.03 14.91
N GLN A 29 12.12 7.79 15.25
CA GLN A 29 13.54 7.39 15.31
C GLN A 29 14.21 7.45 13.92
N ALA A 30 13.52 6.95 12.89
CA ALA A 30 13.98 7.06 11.52
C ALA A 30 14.14 8.52 11.06
N ARG A 31 13.22 9.41 11.46
CA ARG A 31 13.30 10.85 11.16
C ARG A 31 14.47 11.51 11.87
N ASP A 32 14.66 11.21 13.15
CA ASP A 32 15.76 11.74 13.97
C ASP A 32 17.12 11.31 13.40
N PHE A 33 17.29 10.03 13.05
CA PHE A 33 18.52 9.52 12.47
C PHE A 33 18.85 10.18 11.13
N LEU A 34 17.84 10.36 10.27
CA LEU A 34 17.99 10.96 8.95
C LEU A 34 18.06 12.50 8.99
N GLY A 35 17.90 13.14 10.16
CA GLY A 35 17.86 14.58 10.32
C GLY A 35 16.69 15.24 9.57
N LEU A 36 15.54 14.57 9.56
CA LEU A 36 14.32 15.03 8.87
C LEU A 36 13.44 15.85 9.82
N ASP A 37 12.61 16.71 9.23
CA ASP A 37 11.63 17.49 9.98
C ASP A 37 10.54 16.55 10.56
N PRO A 38 10.31 16.56 11.89
CA PRO A 38 9.32 15.71 12.53
C PRO A 38 7.87 16.02 12.11
N ASP A 39 7.59 17.25 11.69
CA ASP A 39 6.24 17.70 11.38
C ASP A 39 5.93 17.73 9.86
N ALA A 40 6.96 17.56 9.03
CA ALA A 40 6.80 17.51 7.58
C ALA A 40 6.06 16.24 7.12
N CYS A 41 5.22 16.40 6.09
CA CYS A 41 4.56 15.28 5.43
C CYS A 41 5.55 14.50 4.56
N GLU A 42 5.27 13.23 4.30
CA GLU A 42 6.17 12.35 3.54
C GLU A 42 6.42 12.83 2.11
N ASP A 43 5.42 13.47 1.49
CA ASP A 43 5.56 14.07 0.16
C ASP A 43 6.55 15.24 0.16
N GLU A 44 6.52 16.07 1.21
CA GLU A 44 7.49 17.15 1.39
C GLU A 44 8.89 16.59 1.66
N LEU A 45 8.99 15.55 2.50
CA LEU A 45 10.26 14.89 2.80
C LEU A 45 10.90 14.28 1.55
N MET A 46 10.11 13.66 0.66
CA MET A 46 10.59 13.14 -0.61
C MET A 46 11.14 14.22 -1.54
N LEU A 47 10.64 15.46 -1.45
CA LEU A 47 11.12 16.57 -2.26
C LEU A 47 12.39 17.19 -1.67
N ARG A 48 12.46 17.31 -0.34
CA ARG A 48 13.55 18.01 0.37
C ARG A 48 14.77 17.14 0.64
N SER A 49 14.60 15.81 0.73
CA SER A 49 15.68 14.89 1.12
C SER A 49 15.81 13.72 0.16
N GLU A 50 17.01 13.56 -0.42
CA GLU A 50 17.32 12.42 -1.27
C GLU A 50 17.31 11.09 -0.51
N THR A 51 17.67 11.08 0.78
CA THR A 51 17.66 9.85 1.60
C THR A 51 16.23 9.42 1.90
N ALA A 52 15.36 10.36 2.29
CA ALA A 52 13.94 10.09 2.50
C ALA A 52 13.28 9.59 1.21
N ARG A 53 13.57 10.24 0.08
CA ARG A 53 13.11 9.81 -1.24
C ARG A 53 13.60 8.41 -1.58
N ALA A 54 14.87 8.11 -1.37
CA ALA A 54 15.43 6.80 -1.67
C ALA A 54 14.77 5.69 -0.83
N LEU A 55 14.60 5.92 0.47
CA LEU A 55 13.92 5.01 1.40
C LEU A 55 12.46 4.77 0.98
N ILE A 56 11.67 5.83 0.85
CA ILE A 56 10.23 5.74 0.51
C ILE A 56 10.06 5.09 -0.87
N SER A 57 10.84 5.50 -1.87
CA SER A 57 10.80 4.91 -3.21
C SER A 57 11.19 3.42 -3.23
N GLY A 58 12.07 2.99 -2.32
CA GLY A 58 12.48 1.60 -2.16
C GLY A 58 11.35 0.74 -1.60
N CYS A 59 10.70 1.23 -0.54
CA CYS A 59 9.53 0.60 0.06
C CYS A 59 8.36 0.51 -0.94
N VAL A 60 7.93 1.65 -1.50
CA VAL A 60 6.80 1.70 -2.47
C VAL A 60 7.13 0.85 -3.70
N GLY A 61 8.35 0.94 -4.22
CA GLY A 61 8.77 0.13 -5.37
C GLY A 61 8.71 -1.37 -5.09
N SER A 62 9.02 -1.79 -3.86
CA SER A 62 8.88 -3.20 -3.47
C SER A 62 7.41 -3.62 -3.34
N LEU A 63 6.55 -2.78 -2.75
CA LEU A 63 5.11 -3.05 -2.64
C LEU A 63 4.43 -3.16 -4.02
N ARG A 64 4.89 -2.39 -5.01
CA ARG A 64 4.38 -2.43 -6.39
C ARG A 64 4.85 -3.65 -7.19
N ARG A 65 6.06 -4.16 -6.94
CA ARG A 65 6.62 -5.28 -7.71
C ARG A 65 5.92 -6.62 -7.45
N GLY A 66 5.35 -6.80 -6.26
CA GLY A 66 4.65 -8.03 -5.91
C GLY A 66 4.72 -8.37 -4.43
N GLY A 67 3.70 -9.07 -3.96
CA GLY A 67 3.61 -9.59 -2.60
C GLY A 67 4.01 -11.07 -2.48
N PRO A 68 3.80 -11.68 -1.30
CA PRO A 68 4.09 -13.10 -1.07
C PRO A 68 3.17 -14.04 -1.86
N LEU A 69 2.03 -13.54 -2.36
CA LEU A 69 1.01 -14.32 -3.07
C LEU A 69 1.14 -14.30 -4.60
N GLY A 70 2.13 -13.58 -5.15
CA GLY A 70 2.35 -13.53 -6.59
C GLY A 70 2.77 -12.15 -7.11
N PRO A 71 2.79 -11.95 -8.43
CA PRO A 71 3.26 -10.73 -9.09
C PRO A 71 2.25 -9.57 -9.04
N HIS A 72 1.35 -9.56 -8.04
CA HIS A 72 0.30 -8.55 -7.92
C HIS A 72 0.73 -7.41 -6.98
N PRO A 73 0.47 -6.14 -7.35
CA PRO A 73 0.80 -5.02 -6.50
C PRO A 73 -0.01 -5.06 -5.20
N LEU A 74 0.65 -4.76 -4.09
CA LEU A 74 -0.02 -4.63 -2.81
C LEU A 74 -0.75 -3.28 -2.74
N SER A 75 -2.03 -3.33 -2.37
CA SER A 75 -2.91 -2.16 -2.19
C SER A 75 -3.46 -2.14 -0.77
N ASN A 76 -3.89 -0.97 -0.30
CA ASN A 76 -4.46 -0.78 1.04
C ASN A 76 -3.49 -1.15 2.18
N VAL A 77 -2.19 -0.92 1.96
CA VAL A 77 -1.14 -1.20 2.95
C VAL A 77 -0.58 0.12 3.50
N LEU A 78 -0.51 0.20 4.83
CA LEU A 78 0.25 1.23 5.54
C LEU A 78 1.54 0.62 6.08
N LEU A 79 2.67 1.14 5.63
CA LEU A 79 4.00 0.76 6.11
C LEU A 79 4.57 1.88 6.97
N THR A 80 5.10 1.55 8.15
CA THR A 80 5.80 2.51 9.01
C THR A 80 7.24 2.05 9.17
N VAL A 81 8.20 2.89 8.77
CA VAL A 81 9.62 2.65 9.04
C VAL A 81 9.91 3.09 10.47
N MET A 82 10.19 2.14 11.35
CA MET A 82 10.40 2.43 12.77
C MET A 82 11.74 3.11 13.00
N ASP A 83 12.81 2.51 12.46
CA ASP A 83 14.19 2.90 12.71
C ASP A 83 15.05 2.69 11.47
N VAL A 84 16.15 3.44 11.37
CA VAL A 84 17.13 3.37 10.28
C VAL A 84 18.51 3.54 10.91
N ASP A 85 19.43 2.62 10.61
CA ASP A 85 20.81 2.70 11.10
C ASP A 85 21.80 2.40 9.98
N ALA A 86 23.01 2.96 10.08
CA ALA A 86 24.11 2.77 9.15
C ALA A 86 25.46 2.92 9.86
N GLU A 87 26.39 2.00 9.60
CA GLU A 87 27.71 1.96 10.25
C GLU A 87 28.52 3.26 10.10
N GLY A 88 28.41 3.96 8.96
CA GLY A 88 29.04 5.27 8.72
C GLY A 88 28.15 6.48 9.01
N GLY A 89 27.04 6.28 9.73
CA GLY A 89 26.09 7.32 10.08
C GLY A 89 25.29 7.87 8.89
N PRO A 90 24.51 8.95 9.10
CA PRO A 90 23.60 9.49 8.08
C PRO A 90 24.32 10.06 6.86
N ALA A 91 25.55 10.55 7.03
CA ALA A 91 26.36 11.10 5.93
C ALA A 91 26.71 10.04 4.86
N GLN A 92 26.88 8.78 5.27
CA GLN A 92 27.13 7.68 4.33
C GLN A 92 25.89 7.34 3.51
N LEU A 93 24.69 7.40 4.12
CA LEU A 93 23.44 7.18 3.40
C LEU A 93 23.17 8.26 2.35
N GLN A 94 23.59 9.51 2.63
CA GLN A 94 23.48 10.61 1.69
C GLN A 94 24.37 10.43 0.45
N SER A 95 25.58 9.85 0.61
CA SER A 95 26.47 9.60 -0.53
C SER A 95 26.07 8.37 -1.36
N MET A 96 25.31 7.45 -0.77
CA MET A 96 24.88 6.19 -1.41
C MET A 96 23.38 5.92 -1.27
N PRO A 97 22.51 6.76 -1.87
CA PRO A 97 21.05 6.58 -1.78
C PRO A 97 20.57 5.26 -2.41
N GLY A 98 21.32 4.72 -3.38
CA GLY A 98 21.03 3.42 -3.99
C GLY A 98 21.05 2.26 -3.00
N SER A 99 21.99 2.27 -2.05
CA SER A 99 22.12 1.24 -1.01
C SER A 99 20.92 1.25 -0.07
N LEU A 100 20.50 2.45 0.36
CA LEU A 100 19.32 2.62 1.21
C LEU A 100 18.05 2.13 0.52
N ARG A 101 17.86 2.46 -0.77
CA ARG A 101 16.74 1.98 -1.57
C ARG A 101 16.72 0.45 -1.68
N ALA A 102 17.88 -0.16 -1.88
CA ALA A 102 18.01 -1.62 -1.99
C ALA A 102 17.73 -2.31 -0.64
N ALA A 103 18.28 -1.79 0.45
CA ALA A 103 18.04 -2.31 1.80
C ALA A 103 16.56 -2.24 2.16
N ALA A 104 15.90 -1.10 1.90
CA ALA A 104 14.47 -0.91 2.14
C ALA A 104 13.61 -1.93 1.37
N ALA A 105 13.95 -2.20 0.10
CA ALA A 105 13.27 -3.20 -0.70
C ALA A 105 13.51 -4.63 -0.18
N HIS A 106 14.72 -4.94 0.27
CA HIS A 106 15.08 -6.25 0.79
C HIS A 106 14.34 -6.57 2.09
N VAL A 107 14.41 -5.68 3.08
CA VAL A 107 13.76 -5.84 4.39
C VAL A 107 12.25 -6.03 4.22
N LEU A 108 11.63 -5.25 3.33
CA LEU A 108 10.21 -5.41 3.06
C LEU A 108 9.89 -6.76 2.39
N GLY A 109 10.74 -7.20 1.45
CA GLY A 109 10.60 -8.52 0.83
C GLY A 109 10.67 -9.66 1.86
N GLU A 110 11.54 -9.55 2.86
CA GLU A 110 11.63 -10.51 3.96
C GLU A 110 10.42 -10.42 4.90
N ALA A 111 10.02 -9.21 5.31
CA ALA A 111 8.88 -8.98 6.19
C ALA A 111 7.57 -9.52 5.59
N LEU A 112 7.39 -9.37 4.27
CA LEU A 112 6.23 -9.91 3.56
C LEU A 112 6.24 -11.45 3.45
N ARG A 113 7.44 -12.06 3.42
CA ARG A 113 7.59 -13.53 3.39
C ARG A 113 7.39 -14.16 4.77
N ASP A 114 7.54 -13.38 5.84
CA ASP A 114 7.29 -13.88 7.19
C ASP A 114 5.83 -14.35 7.34
N LYS A 115 5.65 -15.51 7.99
CA LYS A 115 4.38 -16.23 8.09
C LYS A 115 3.29 -15.41 8.76
N ASN A 116 3.67 -14.47 9.62
CA ASN A 116 2.75 -13.57 10.32
C ASN A 116 2.08 -12.55 9.40
N HIS A 117 2.77 -12.14 8.32
CA HIS A 117 2.27 -11.17 7.35
C HIS A 117 1.71 -11.84 6.10
N GLY A 118 2.39 -12.88 5.59
CA GLY A 118 1.93 -13.62 4.41
C GLY A 118 0.57 -14.30 4.59
N SER A 119 0.22 -14.71 5.83
CA SER A 119 -1.09 -15.31 6.14
C SER A 119 -2.26 -14.32 6.14
N LYS A 120 -1.99 -13.01 6.12
CA LYS A 120 -3.01 -11.94 6.10
C LYS A 120 -3.21 -11.32 4.72
N CYS A 121 -2.36 -11.65 3.75
CA CYS A 121 -2.56 -11.21 2.39
C CYS A 121 -3.67 -12.03 1.73
N ALA A 122 -4.47 -11.40 0.88
CA ALA A 122 -5.44 -12.06 0.01
C ALA A 122 -5.33 -11.46 -1.39
N VAL A 123 -5.63 -12.26 -2.42
CA VAL A 123 -5.71 -11.75 -3.80
C VAL A 123 -7.08 -11.12 -3.99
N LEU A 124 -7.09 -9.86 -4.39
CA LEU A 124 -8.31 -9.13 -4.72
C LEU A 124 -8.65 -9.31 -6.20
N GLU A 125 -9.93 -9.50 -6.51
CA GLU A 125 -10.45 -9.50 -7.89
C GLU A 125 -11.17 -8.19 -8.20
N PRO A 126 -11.06 -7.66 -9.44
CA PRO A 126 -11.76 -6.43 -9.80
C PRO A 126 -13.26 -6.68 -9.90
N ALA A 127 -14.04 -5.92 -9.13
CA ALA A 127 -15.50 -5.87 -9.25
C ALA A 127 -15.91 -4.69 -10.14
N MET A 128 -16.90 -4.91 -11.01
CA MET A 128 -17.43 -3.90 -11.92
C MET A 128 -18.89 -3.60 -11.57
N ALA A 129 -19.21 -2.32 -11.37
CA ALA A 129 -20.60 -1.87 -11.31
C ALA A 129 -21.19 -1.83 -12.73
N VAL A 130 -22.31 -2.51 -12.94
CA VAL A 130 -22.96 -2.64 -14.26
C VAL A 130 -24.39 -2.14 -14.19
N GLU A 131 -24.72 -1.15 -15.01
CA GLU A 131 -26.09 -0.68 -15.20
C GLU A 131 -26.64 -1.22 -16.52
N VAL A 132 -27.80 -1.88 -16.49
CA VAL A 132 -28.44 -2.48 -17.66
C VAL A 132 -29.86 -1.96 -17.82
N SER A 133 -30.16 -1.39 -18.98
CA SER A 133 -31.52 -0.96 -19.34
C SER A 133 -32.15 -1.97 -20.28
N VAL A 134 -33.25 -2.60 -19.87
CA VAL A 134 -34.01 -3.56 -20.67
C VAL A 134 -35.52 -3.36 -20.57
N PRO A 135 -36.29 -3.73 -21.61
CA PRO A 135 -37.74 -3.85 -21.51
C PRO A 135 -38.15 -4.82 -20.41
N GLY A 136 -39.27 -4.55 -19.73
CA GLY A 136 -39.73 -5.32 -18.56
C GLY A 136 -39.89 -6.83 -18.80
N GLU A 137 -40.20 -7.22 -20.04
CA GLU A 137 -40.35 -8.61 -20.49
C GLU A 137 -39.02 -9.40 -20.50
N HIS A 138 -37.86 -8.73 -20.50
CA HIS A 138 -36.53 -9.38 -20.54
C HIS A 138 -35.77 -9.33 -19.20
N VAL A 139 -36.35 -8.73 -18.15
CA VAL A 139 -35.68 -8.56 -16.84
C VAL A 139 -35.24 -9.90 -16.23
N GLY A 140 -36.11 -10.91 -16.26
CA GLY A 140 -35.79 -12.23 -15.72
C GLY A 140 -34.62 -12.91 -16.43
N THR A 141 -34.53 -12.75 -17.75
CA THR A 141 -33.41 -13.28 -18.55
C THR A 141 -32.09 -12.62 -18.19
N VAL A 142 -32.08 -11.29 -18.01
CA VAL A 142 -30.88 -10.54 -17.62
C VAL A 142 -30.44 -10.90 -16.20
N LEU A 143 -31.37 -10.99 -15.25
CA LEU A 143 -31.05 -11.40 -13.88
C LEU A 143 -30.46 -12.81 -13.82
N SER A 144 -31.00 -13.74 -14.63
CA SER A 144 -30.46 -15.09 -14.74
C SER A 144 -29.05 -15.12 -15.33
N ASP A 145 -28.72 -14.27 -16.31
CA ASP A 145 -27.35 -14.20 -16.88
C ASP A 145 -26.37 -13.58 -15.88
N LEU A 146 -26.75 -12.50 -15.20
CA LEU A 146 -25.91 -11.83 -14.19
C LEU A 146 -25.60 -12.74 -13.00
N THR A 147 -26.62 -13.42 -12.46
CA THR A 147 -26.44 -14.36 -11.35
C THR A 147 -25.57 -15.56 -11.79
N GLY A 148 -25.71 -16.01 -13.04
CA GLY A 148 -24.88 -17.05 -13.65
C GLY A 148 -23.39 -16.67 -13.76
N ARG A 149 -23.07 -15.36 -13.80
CA ARG A 149 -21.70 -14.83 -13.88
C ARG A 149 -21.10 -14.43 -12.54
N ARG A 150 -21.68 -14.88 -11.41
CA ARG A 150 -21.32 -14.46 -10.03
C ARG A 150 -21.59 -12.97 -9.76
N GLY A 151 -22.51 -12.35 -10.50
CA GLY A 151 -22.96 -10.99 -10.22
C GLY A 151 -23.90 -10.95 -9.02
N THR A 152 -23.68 -10.02 -8.11
CA THR A 152 -24.63 -9.63 -7.06
C THR A 152 -25.48 -8.47 -7.56
N VAL A 153 -26.77 -8.50 -7.27
CA VAL A 153 -27.73 -7.47 -7.66
C VAL A 153 -28.25 -6.83 -6.37
N GLU A 154 -28.07 -5.52 -6.24
CA GLU A 154 -28.63 -4.67 -5.17
C GLU A 154 -29.76 -3.79 -5.72
#